data_AF-A0A7C5JMN8-F1
#
_entry.id   AF-A0A7C5JMN8-F1
#
_cell.length_a   1.000
_cell.length_b   1.000
_cell.length_c   1.000
_cell.angle_alpha   90.00
_cell.angle_beta   90.00
_cell.angle_gamma   90.00
#
_symmetry.space_group_name_H-M   'P 1'
#
loop_
_entity.id
_entity.type
_entity.pdbx_description
1 polymer ?
#
loop_
_entity_poly.entity_id
_entity_poly.type
_entity_poly.pdbx_seq_one_letter_code
_entity_poly.pdbx_strand_id
1 'polypeptide(L)'
;METCNPDVNLLSISTAMTSDSLIEALTATFKSPPPQYGIYPIMHSLCRFVEPDSVHKRSVSHLVGQEEPRHTLTLLEQEVLRLQRRGFGGVVTNVGWGNDYLKNWQPIQQVIAELKKKGFVVYLYDEKGYPSGSAGGSVLEKYPHFEAIGMMAYRYPGLLRGPADYRADLPDGQLYKALLLPAVEDHENSPVELKGLVDVTHCADRYGTLRFTIPPGRWVFVVLFKRRLYDATHCMLSYSEPRRYINLL
;
A
#
# COMPACT_ATOMS: atom_id res chain seq x y z
N MET A 1 -5.57 -19.34 7.47
CA MET A 1 -6.80 -20.16 7.58
C MET A 1 -7.62 -19.55 8.70
N GLU A 2 -8.40 -18.54 8.36
CA GLU A 2 -9.44 -17.98 9.22
C GLU A 2 -10.61 -17.68 8.29
N THR A 3 -11.78 -18.04 8.79
CA THR A 3 -13.00 -18.37 8.05
C THR A 3 -13.58 -17.14 7.37
N CYS A 4 -13.74 -17.22 6.04
CA CYS A 4 -14.73 -16.42 5.32
C CYS A 4 -16.07 -16.56 6.04
N ASN A 5 -16.67 -15.43 6.38
CA ASN A 5 -18.01 -15.33 6.93
C ASN A 5 -18.99 -16.15 6.03
N PRO A 6 -19.64 -17.20 6.55
CA PRO A 6 -20.49 -18.08 5.75
C PRO A 6 -21.84 -17.42 5.38
N ASP A 7 -22.13 -16.21 5.85
CA ASP A 7 -23.39 -15.51 5.60
C ASP A 7 -23.44 -14.72 4.28
N VAL A 8 -22.74 -15.19 3.25
CA VAL A 8 -23.07 -14.79 1.87
C VAL A 8 -24.28 -15.61 1.45
N ASN A 9 -25.45 -15.18 1.92
CA ASN A 9 -26.75 -15.70 1.53
C ASN A 9 -27.08 -15.19 0.12
N LEU A 10 -26.29 -15.61 -0.87
CA LEU A 10 -26.65 -15.53 -2.27
C LEU A 10 -27.77 -16.55 -2.48
N LEU A 11 -29.00 -16.07 -2.30
CA LEU A 11 -30.23 -16.72 -2.71
C LEU A 11 -30.53 -18.03 -1.99
N SER A 12 -31.05 -17.95 -0.77
CA SER A 12 -32.06 -18.93 -0.31
C SER A 12 -33.38 -18.70 -1.06
N ILE A 13 -33.33 -18.76 -2.40
CA ILE A 13 -34.54 -18.88 -3.20
C ILE A 13 -34.99 -20.31 -3.03
N SER A 14 -36.08 -20.50 -2.27
CA SER A 14 -36.74 -21.80 -2.17
C SER A 14 -37.00 -22.32 -3.58
N THR A 15 -36.83 -23.62 -3.76
CA THR A 15 -36.88 -24.41 -5.01
C THR A 15 -38.24 -24.40 -5.74
N ALA A 16 -39.07 -23.36 -5.54
CA ALA A 16 -40.46 -23.25 -5.99
C ALA A 16 -40.78 -21.93 -6.73
N MET A 17 -39.78 -21.16 -7.19
CA MET A 17 -40.03 -19.99 -8.03
C MET A 17 -39.98 -20.35 -9.52
N THR A 18 -41.02 -19.97 -10.26
CA THR A 18 -41.06 -20.08 -11.73
C THR A 18 -40.00 -19.15 -12.35
N SER A 19 -39.52 -19.46 -13.55
CA SER A 19 -38.51 -18.64 -14.26
C SER A 19 -38.89 -17.16 -14.32
N ASP A 20 -40.18 -16.88 -14.50
CA ASP A 20 -40.69 -15.52 -14.67
C ASP A 20 -40.67 -14.74 -13.35
N SER A 21 -41.03 -15.40 -12.23
CA SER A 21 -40.95 -14.81 -10.89
C SER A 21 -39.51 -14.50 -10.46
N LEU A 22 -38.56 -15.33 -10.89
CA LEU A 22 -37.13 -15.09 -10.65
C LEU A 22 -36.64 -13.88 -11.44
N ILE A 23 -37.01 -13.78 -12.73
CA ILE A 23 -36.64 -12.65 -13.58
C ILE A 23 -37.22 -11.35 -13.02
N GLU A 24 -38.46 -11.35 -12.54
CA GLU A 24 -39.07 -10.18 -11.88
C GLU A 24 -38.31 -9.78 -10.62
N ALA A 25 -37.97 -10.72 -9.74
CA ALA A 25 -37.23 -10.44 -8.51
C ALA A 25 -35.83 -9.90 -8.78
N LEU A 26 -35.11 -10.48 -9.76
CA LEU A 26 -33.79 -9.99 -10.18
C LEU A 26 -33.90 -8.61 -10.83
N THR A 27 -34.92 -8.37 -11.65
CA THR A 27 -35.17 -7.05 -12.28
C THR A 27 -35.47 -5.99 -11.23
N ALA A 28 -36.28 -6.31 -10.22
CA ALA A 28 -36.57 -5.41 -9.11
C ALA A 28 -35.29 -5.08 -8.32
N THR A 29 -34.49 -6.10 -7.99
CA THR A 29 -33.20 -5.95 -7.30
C THR A 29 -32.23 -5.12 -8.12
N PHE A 30 -32.16 -5.33 -9.44
CA PHE A 30 -31.27 -4.57 -10.32
C PHE A 30 -31.70 -3.10 -10.43
N LYS A 31 -33.00 -2.83 -10.52
CA LYS A 31 -33.55 -1.46 -10.57
C LYS A 31 -33.45 -0.73 -9.23
N SER A 32 -33.40 -1.46 -8.12
CA SER A 32 -33.35 -0.91 -6.77
C SER A 32 -32.48 -1.80 -5.88
N PRO A 33 -31.15 -1.78 -6.09
CA PRO A 33 -30.25 -2.65 -5.36
C PRO A 33 -30.28 -2.33 -3.87
N PRO A 34 -30.27 -3.35 -2.99
CA PRO A 34 -30.11 -3.15 -1.57
C PRO A 34 -28.87 -2.29 -1.25
N PRO A 35 -28.94 -1.40 -0.25
CA PRO A 35 -27.84 -0.48 0.09
C PRO A 35 -26.50 -1.17 0.35
N GLN A 36 -26.49 -2.43 0.81
CA GLN A 36 -25.24 -3.18 1.01
C GLN A 36 -24.42 -3.38 -0.28
N TYR A 37 -25.04 -3.31 -1.46
CA TYR A 37 -24.37 -3.41 -2.76
C TYR A 37 -23.91 -2.04 -3.30
N GLY A 38 -24.14 -0.96 -2.55
CA GLY A 38 -23.65 0.36 -2.91
C GLY A 38 -22.12 0.43 -2.88
N ILE A 39 -21.55 1.34 -3.67
CA ILE A 39 -20.09 1.54 -3.75
C ILE A 39 -19.58 2.13 -2.43
N TYR A 40 -18.38 1.71 -1.98
CA TYR A 40 -17.71 2.25 -0.80
C TYR A 40 -16.48 3.08 -1.22
N PRO A 41 -16.60 4.40 -1.38
CA PRO A 41 -15.46 5.24 -1.75
C PRO A 41 -14.43 5.30 -0.63
N ILE A 42 -13.16 5.40 -1.01
CA ILE A 42 -12.10 5.82 -0.10
C ILE A 42 -12.26 7.31 0.17
N MET A 43 -12.45 7.67 1.43
CA MET A 43 -12.62 9.05 1.88
C MET A 43 -11.62 9.36 2.98
N HIS A 44 -10.57 10.09 2.61
CA HIS A 44 -9.57 10.54 3.57
C HIS A 44 -10.13 11.63 4.48
N SER A 45 -9.77 11.54 5.76
CA SER A 45 -9.95 12.62 6.75
C SER A 45 -11.40 13.10 6.91
N LEU A 46 -12.38 12.18 6.98
CA LEU A 46 -13.76 12.54 7.32
C LEU A 46 -13.88 13.23 8.69
N CYS A 47 -12.91 13.02 9.58
CA CYS A 47 -12.78 13.73 10.86
C CYS A 47 -12.77 15.26 10.72
N ARG A 48 -12.39 15.81 9.55
CA ARG A 48 -12.44 17.26 9.28
C ARG A 48 -13.84 17.87 9.44
N PHE A 49 -14.90 17.08 9.31
CA PHE A 49 -16.27 17.57 9.47
C PHE A 49 -16.70 17.69 10.94
N VAL A 50 -15.82 17.29 11.87
CA VAL A 50 -16.03 17.29 13.32
C VAL A 50 -14.96 18.13 14.02
N GLU A 51 -13.74 18.17 13.48
CA GLU A 51 -12.62 18.89 14.07
C GLU A 51 -12.70 20.42 13.83
N PRO A 52 -12.66 21.25 14.90
CA PRO A 52 -12.80 22.69 14.79
C PRO A 52 -11.69 23.39 14.00
N ASP A 53 -10.47 22.81 13.97
CA ASP A 53 -9.27 23.42 13.39
C ASP A 53 -8.85 22.81 12.05
N SER A 54 -9.74 22.08 11.37
CA SER A 54 -9.42 21.52 10.05
C SER A 54 -9.39 22.63 8.99
N VAL A 55 -8.22 23.28 8.88
CA VAL A 55 -7.91 24.31 7.88
C VAL A 55 -7.93 23.68 6.48
N HIS A 56 -9.12 23.59 5.89
CA HIS A 56 -9.36 23.82 4.48
C HIS A 56 -10.53 24.79 4.40
N LYS A 57 -10.20 26.09 4.33
CA LYS A 57 -11.14 27.17 4.02
C LYS A 57 -11.79 26.90 2.66
N ARG A 58 -12.89 26.16 2.66
CA ARG A 58 -14.00 26.36 1.72
C ARG A 58 -15.26 26.55 2.55
N SER A 59 -15.31 27.71 3.19
CA SER A 59 -16.58 28.32 3.58
C SER A 59 -17.37 28.54 2.29
N VAL A 60 -18.42 27.74 2.12
CA VAL A 60 -19.50 28.00 1.14
C VAL A 60 -20.37 29.17 1.64
N SER A 61 -20.16 29.64 2.88
CA SER A 61 -20.92 30.72 3.52
C SER A 61 -20.53 32.14 3.12
N HIS A 62 -19.64 32.35 2.14
CA HIS A 62 -19.40 33.69 1.57
C HIS A 62 -20.20 34.01 0.30
N LEU A 63 -21.02 33.10 -0.22
CA LEU A 63 -21.80 33.34 -1.45
C LEU A 63 -23.28 33.64 -1.23
N VAL A 64 -23.82 33.43 -0.04
CA VAL A 64 -25.24 33.72 0.22
C VAL A 64 -25.39 34.27 1.64
N GLY A 65 -25.51 35.59 1.75
CA GLY A 65 -25.83 36.28 2.99
C GLY A 65 -27.29 36.03 3.37
N GLN A 66 -27.58 34.86 3.93
CA GLN A 66 -28.87 34.49 4.50
C GLN A 66 -28.62 33.74 5.80
N GLU A 67 -29.06 34.33 6.92
CA GLU A 67 -29.23 33.61 8.18
C GLU A 67 -30.41 32.65 8.03
N GLU A 68 -30.17 31.35 8.10
CA GLU A 68 -31.20 30.30 8.04
C GLU A 68 -31.40 29.66 9.44
N PRO A 69 -32.61 29.18 9.76
CA PRO A 69 -33.14 29.05 11.11
C PRO A 69 -32.60 27.85 11.91
N ARG A 70 -32.88 27.93 13.23
CA ARG A 70 -32.44 27.08 14.35
C ARG A 70 -32.83 25.59 14.26
N HIS A 71 -32.32 24.84 13.28
CA HIS A 71 -32.14 23.37 13.27
C HIS A 71 -31.16 22.99 12.14
N THR A 72 -30.03 23.69 12.07
CA THR A 72 -29.06 23.50 10.99
C THR A 72 -28.27 22.21 11.21
N LEU A 73 -28.36 21.27 10.27
CA LEU A 73 -27.52 20.07 10.25
C LEU A 73 -26.05 20.45 10.39
N THR A 74 -25.30 19.69 11.19
CA THR A 74 -23.84 19.76 11.26
C THR A 74 -23.22 19.48 9.89
N LEU A 75 -21.98 19.94 9.67
CA LEU A 75 -21.26 19.66 8.41
C LEU A 75 -21.13 18.16 8.14
N LEU A 76 -20.94 17.36 9.19
CA LEU A 76 -20.90 15.91 9.09
C LEU A 76 -22.25 15.33 8.62
N GLU A 77 -23.36 15.75 9.21
CA GLU A 77 -24.69 15.29 8.79
C GLU A 77 -25.00 15.67 7.34
N GLN A 78 -24.63 16.89 6.92
CA GLN A 78 -24.78 17.33 5.54
C GLN A 78 -23.97 16.45 4.57
N GLU A 79 -22.75 16.09 4.96
CA GLU A 79 -21.87 15.23 4.17
C GLU A 79 -22.42 13.80 4.08
N VAL A 80 -22.86 13.21 5.18
CA VAL A 80 -23.45 11.85 5.19
C VAL A 80 -24.70 11.80 4.30
N LEU A 81 -25.58 12.81 4.38
CA LEU A 81 -26.74 12.89 3.50
C LEU A 81 -26.35 13.07 2.02
N ARG A 82 -25.27 13.81 1.75
CA ARG A 82 -24.73 13.94 0.38
C ARG A 82 -24.24 12.61 -0.16
N LEU A 83 -23.58 11.80 0.66
CA LEU A 83 -23.15 10.45 0.28
C LEU A 83 -24.35 9.53 0.04
N GLN A 84 -25.37 9.60 0.90
CA GLN A 84 -26.58 8.78 0.77
C GLN A 84 -27.33 9.09 -0.53
N ARG A 85 -27.50 10.37 -0.85
CA ARG A 85 -28.12 10.82 -2.12
C ARG A 85 -27.37 10.37 -3.36
N ARG A 86 -26.07 10.07 -3.25
CA ARG A 86 -25.23 9.55 -4.34
C ARG A 86 -25.28 8.03 -4.48
N GLY A 87 -26.03 7.34 -3.62
CA GLY A 87 -26.17 5.88 -3.66
C GLY A 87 -24.98 5.12 -3.06
N PHE A 88 -24.14 5.77 -2.26
CA PHE A 88 -23.07 5.07 -1.54
C PHE A 88 -23.66 4.25 -0.39
N GLY A 89 -23.22 3.00 -0.29
CA GLY A 89 -23.66 2.06 0.77
C GLY A 89 -22.72 2.00 1.97
N GLY A 90 -21.58 2.66 1.87
CA GLY A 90 -20.50 2.57 2.85
C GLY A 90 -19.37 3.53 2.54
N VAL A 91 -18.36 3.57 3.40
CA VAL A 91 -17.12 4.34 3.19
C VAL A 91 -15.92 3.55 3.71
N VAL A 92 -14.78 3.75 3.05
CA VAL A 92 -13.47 3.30 3.53
C VAL A 92 -12.73 4.55 3.99
N THR A 93 -12.46 4.69 5.30
CA THR A 93 -11.88 5.92 5.88
C THR A 93 -10.79 5.62 6.90
N ASN A 94 -10.12 6.66 7.40
CA ASN A 94 -8.98 6.58 8.30
C ASN A 94 -9.10 7.63 9.41
N VAL A 95 -8.33 7.44 10.49
CA VAL A 95 -8.20 8.46 11.54
C VAL A 95 -7.57 9.72 10.95
N GLY A 96 -8.04 10.90 11.36
CA GLY A 96 -7.53 12.18 10.86
C GLY A 96 -6.01 12.31 10.96
N TRP A 97 -5.37 12.83 9.92
CA TRP A 97 -3.90 12.90 9.77
C TRP A 97 -3.21 13.98 10.62
N GLY A 98 -3.90 14.55 11.61
CA GLY A 98 -3.34 15.59 12.49
C GLY A 98 -2.13 15.11 13.30
N ASN A 99 -1.58 16.01 14.11
CA ASN A 99 -0.43 15.71 14.99
C ASN A 99 -0.73 14.58 15.99
N ASP A 100 -2.02 14.30 16.23
CA ASP A 100 -2.52 13.26 17.13
C ASP A 100 -3.02 12.01 16.38
N TYR A 101 -2.51 11.73 15.18
CA TYR A 101 -2.83 10.50 14.45
C TYR A 101 -2.69 9.26 15.35
N LEU A 102 -3.77 8.47 15.47
CA LEU A 102 -3.95 7.32 16.38
C LEU A 102 -3.85 7.60 17.88
N LYS A 103 -3.65 8.86 18.28
CA LYS A 103 -3.70 9.31 19.69
C LYS A 103 -5.09 9.84 20.06
N ASN A 104 -5.81 10.45 19.11
CA ASN A 104 -7.18 10.93 19.31
C ASN A 104 -8.18 10.18 18.42
N TRP A 105 -9.03 9.36 19.05
CA TRP A 105 -10.05 8.56 18.37
C TRP A 105 -11.44 9.19 18.40
N GLN A 106 -11.64 10.24 19.19
CA GLN A 106 -12.97 10.82 19.40
C GLN A 106 -13.61 11.35 18.10
N PRO A 107 -12.90 12.07 17.20
CA PRO A 107 -13.49 12.56 15.96
C PRO A 107 -13.96 11.41 15.04
N ILE A 108 -13.15 10.36 14.88
CA ILE A 108 -13.51 9.23 14.02
C ILE A 108 -14.68 8.43 14.61
N GLN A 109 -14.80 8.35 15.95
CA GLN A 109 -15.95 7.72 16.60
C GLN A 109 -17.26 8.46 16.28
N GLN A 110 -17.24 9.80 16.27
CA GLN A 110 -18.42 10.61 15.90
C GLN A 110 -18.80 10.41 14.43
N VAL A 111 -17.81 10.40 13.53
CA VAL A 111 -18.01 10.10 12.10
C VAL A 111 -18.64 8.71 11.90
N ILE A 112 -18.09 7.68 12.54
CA ILE A 112 -18.61 6.31 12.46
C ILE A 112 -20.05 6.25 12.98
N ALA A 113 -20.34 6.93 14.09
CA ALA A 113 -21.68 6.97 14.66
C ALA A 113 -22.70 7.57 13.69
N GLU A 114 -22.40 8.72 13.07
CA GLU A 114 -23.30 9.36 12.09
C GLU A 114 -23.50 8.53 10.82
N LEU A 115 -22.45 7.93 10.29
CA LEU A 115 -22.54 7.02 9.14
C LEU A 115 -23.42 5.81 9.44
N LYS A 116 -23.21 5.17 10.61
CA LYS A 116 -24.01 4.00 11.02
C LYS A 116 -25.48 4.34 11.24
N LYS A 117 -25.82 5.52 11.77
CA LYS A 117 -27.22 6.00 11.87
C LYS A 117 -27.92 6.04 10.52
N LYS A 118 -27.20 6.17 9.41
CA LYS A 118 -27.73 6.18 8.04
C LYS A 118 -27.54 4.86 7.29
N GLY A 119 -27.14 3.80 7.98
CA GLY A 119 -27.01 2.46 7.41
C GLY A 119 -25.74 2.24 6.57
N PHE A 120 -24.74 3.11 6.69
CA PHE A 120 -23.47 2.93 5.98
C PHE A 120 -22.63 1.82 6.61
N VAL A 121 -22.04 0.96 5.77
CA VAL A 121 -20.90 0.11 6.15
C VAL A 121 -19.66 0.98 6.26
N VAL A 122 -18.85 0.80 7.30
CA VAL A 122 -17.62 1.58 7.49
C VAL A 122 -16.43 0.65 7.63
N TYR A 123 -15.46 0.80 6.75
CA TYR A 123 -14.13 0.19 6.88
C TYR A 123 -13.14 1.24 7.35
N LEU A 124 -12.35 0.87 8.36
CA LEU A 124 -11.25 1.69 8.85
C LEU A 124 -9.92 1.08 8.40
N TYR A 125 -9.00 1.91 7.92
CA TYR A 125 -7.63 1.50 7.58
C TYR A 125 -6.61 2.46 8.21
N ASP A 126 -5.40 1.95 8.42
CA ASP A 126 -4.35 2.59 9.23
C ASP A 126 -3.40 3.47 8.41
N GLU A 127 -3.91 4.20 7.43
CA GLU A 127 -3.07 5.01 6.55
C GLU A 127 -2.97 6.47 7.01
N LYS A 128 -1.74 6.87 7.33
CA LYS A 128 -1.28 8.26 7.35
C LYS A 128 -0.36 8.47 6.16
N GLY A 129 -0.96 8.49 4.97
CA GLY A 129 -0.22 8.51 3.72
C GLY A 129 0.31 7.14 3.28
N TYR A 130 0.40 6.94 1.97
CA TYR A 130 0.87 5.69 1.39
C TYR A 130 2.37 5.46 1.68
N PRO A 131 2.78 4.24 2.07
CA PRO A 131 1.95 3.02 2.17
C PRO A 131 1.28 2.81 3.54
N SER A 132 0.13 2.13 3.48
CA SER A 132 -0.64 1.67 4.65
C SER A 132 0.10 0.57 5.43
N GLY A 133 -0.40 0.20 6.62
CA GLY A 133 0.17 -0.84 7.49
C GLY A 133 1.21 -0.34 8.49
N SER A 134 1.77 0.85 8.28
CA SER A 134 2.78 1.41 9.18
C SER A 134 2.22 2.09 10.43
N ALA A 135 0.90 2.31 10.49
CA ALA A 135 0.25 3.13 11.51
C ALA A 135 0.96 4.49 11.74
N GLY A 136 1.39 5.16 10.65
CA GLY A 136 2.13 6.42 10.75
C GLY A 136 3.59 6.27 11.22
N GLY A 137 4.15 5.05 11.12
CA GLY A 137 5.50 4.72 11.57
C GLY A 137 5.55 3.99 12.92
N SER A 138 4.49 4.09 13.73
CA SER A 138 4.47 3.54 15.09
C SER A 138 4.65 2.01 15.16
N VAL A 139 4.30 1.28 14.09
CA VAL A 139 4.55 -0.17 14.04
C VAL A 139 6.05 -0.47 14.09
N LEU A 140 6.87 0.24 13.31
CA LEU A 140 8.31 0.01 13.27
C LEU A 140 9.06 0.62 14.46
N GLU A 141 8.53 1.69 15.05
CA GLU A 141 9.05 2.22 16.32
C GLU A 141 8.99 1.16 17.42
N LYS A 142 7.87 0.43 17.50
CA LYS A 142 7.66 -0.63 18.49
C LYS A 142 8.28 -1.96 18.08
N TYR A 143 8.24 -2.30 16.79
CA TYR A 143 8.71 -3.58 16.24
C TYR A 143 9.67 -3.37 15.06
N PRO A 144 10.91 -2.93 15.30
CA PRO A 144 11.87 -2.66 14.22
C PRO A 144 12.20 -3.91 13.36
N HIS A 145 12.03 -5.11 13.92
CA HIS A 145 12.27 -6.36 13.20
C HIS A 145 11.22 -6.63 12.10
N PHE A 146 10.07 -5.97 12.13
CA PHE A 146 9.06 -6.02 11.07
C PHE A 146 9.43 -5.19 9.84
N GLU A 147 10.53 -4.46 9.82
CA GLU A 147 10.90 -3.67 8.64
C GLU A 147 11.12 -4.56 7.39
N ALA A 148 10.61 -4.12 6.25
CA ALA A 148 10.71 -4.81 4.98
C ALA A 148 12.17 -5.09 4.59
N ILE A 149 12.42 -6.35 4.23
CA ILE A 149 13.70 -6.84 3.73
C ILE A 149 13.54 -7.24 2.27
N GLY A 150 14.53 -6.89 1.45
CA GLY A 150 14.51 -7.17 0.02
C GLY A 150 15.80 -7.77 -0.46
N MET A 151 15.69 -8.50 -1.57
CA MET A 151 16.83 -8.92 -2.38
C MET A 151 17.15 -7.80 -3.37
N MET A 152 18.37 -7.32 -3.31
CA MET A 152 18.90 -6.29 -4.21
C MET A 152 19.94 -6.92 -5.13
N ALA A 153 19.94 -6.47 -6.39
CA ALA A 153 20.96 -6.80 -7.36
C ALA A 153 21.82 -5.57 -7.62
N TYR A 154 23.13 -5.70 -7.49
CA TYR A 154 24.09 -4.68 -7.86
C TYR A 154 24.97 -5.21 -8.98
N ARG A 155 24.91 -4.53 -10.13
CA ARG A 155 25.78 -4.77 -11.28
C ARG A 155 27.00 -3.88 -11.13
N TYR A 156 28.19 -4.47 -11.03
CA TYR A 156 29.41 -3.68 -11.01
C TYR A 156 29.59 -2.98 -12.36
N PRO A 157 30.10 -1.74 -12.34
CA PRO A 157 30.34 -1.00 -13.58
C PRO A 157 31.43 -1.68 -14.40
N GLY A 158 31.26 -1.65 -15.72
CA GLY A 158 32.22 -2.17 -16.69
C GLY A 158 32.06 -3.66 -17.02
N LEU A 159 32.71 -4.05 -18.11
CA LEU A 159 32.81 -5.42 -18.58
C LEU A 159 34.12 -6.03 -18.08
N LEU A 160 34.05 -7.14 -17.35
CA LEU A 160 35.24 -7.86 -16.88
C LEU A 160 35.78 -8.77 -17.98
N ARG A 161 37.10 -8.79 -18.14
CA ARG A 161 37.81 -9.65 -19.10
C ARG A 161 38.82 -10.50 -18.36
N GLY A 162 38.75 -11.81 -18.55
CA GLY A 162 39.72 -12.74 -17.98
C GLY A 162 40.61 -13.40 -19.04
N PRO A 163 41.69 -14.08 -18.63
CA PRO A 163 42.09 -14.29 -17.24
C PRO A 163 42.74 -13.06 -16.61
N ALA A 164 42.25 -12.64 -15.43
CA ALA A 164 42.79 -11.52 -14.66
C ALA A 164 42.37 -11.61 -13.19
N ASP A 165 43.21 -11.15 -12.27
CA ASP A 165 42.83 -11.04 -10.86
C ASP A 165 41.92 -9.84 -10.63
N TYR A 166 40.90 -10.04 -9.80
CA TYR A 166 39.90 -9.03 -9.53
C TYR A 166 39.59 -8.90 -8.05
N ARG A 167 39.39 -7.66 -7.63
CA ARG A 167 38.93 -7.29 -6.30
C ARG A 167 37.67 -6.44 -6.45
N ALA A 168 36.67 -6.74 -5.64
CA ALA A 168 35.48 -5.93 -5.49
C ALA A 168 35.09 -5.77 -4.03
N ASP A 169 34.76 -4.54 -3.63
CA ASP A 169 34.19 -4.24 -2.32
C ASP A 169 32.66 -4.40 -2.42
N LEU A 170 32.06 -5.20 -1.54
CA LEU A 170 30.63 -5.54 -1.58
C LEU A 170 29.76 -4.36 -1.08
N PRO A 171 28.56 -4.16 -1.65
CA PRO A 171 27.58 -3.26 -1.09
C PRO A 171 27.18 -3.66 0.33
N ASP A 172 26.71 -2.69 1.13
CA ASP A 172 26.17 -2.96 2.45
C ASP A 172 24.93 -3.88 2.39
N GLY A 173 24.88 -4.83 3.31
CA GLY A 173 23.89 -5.88 3.39
C GLY A 173 24.49 -7.28 3.55
N GLN A 174 23.62 -8.27 3.63
CA GLN A 174 24.01 -9.67 3.70
C GLN A 174 24.18 -10.23 2.29
N LEU A 175 25.42 -10.58 1.90
CA LEU A 175 25.68 -11.24 0.63
C LEU A 175 24.85 -12.54 0.51
N TYR A 176 24.16 -12.69 -0.62
CA TYR A 176 23.47 -13.93 -0.98
C TYR A 176 24.22 -14.67 -2.09
N LYS A 177 24.56 -13.97 -3.19
CA LYS A 177 25.33 -14.52 -4.31
C LYS A 177 26.24 -13.47 -4.96
N ALA A 178 27.37 -13.90 -5.48
CA ALA A 178 28.24 -13.13 -6.35
C ALA A 178 28.50 -13.94 -7.63
N LEU A 179 28.07 -13.42 -8.78
CA LEU A 179 27.96 -14.16 -10.02
C LEU A 179 28.66 -13.43 -11.16
N LEU A 180 29.51 -14.16 -11.88
CA LEU A 180 29.99 -13.76 -13.20
C LEU A 180 29.04 -14.35 -14.24
N LEU A 181 28.41 -13.48 -15.02
CA LEU A 181 27.48 -13.85 -16.07
C LEU A 181 28.16 -13.62 -17.44
N PRO A 182 28.23 -14.61 -18.34
CA PRO A 182 28.80 -14.42 -19.67
C PRO A 182 28.11 -13.28 -20.41
N ALA A 183 28.91 -12.35 -20.94
CA ALA A 183 28.43 -11.25 -21.76
C ALA A 183 28.34 -11.68 -23.23
N VAL A 184 27.21 -11.37 -23.87
CA VAL A 184 26.97 -11.69 -25.29
C VAL A 184 27.77 -10.75 -26.20
N GLU A 185 27.85 -9.48 -25.82
CA GLU A 185 28.41 -8.37 -26.59
C GLU A 185 29.56 -7.68 -25.84
N ASP A 186 30.32 -6.86 -26.56
CA ASP A 186 31.55 -6.25 -26.06
C ASP A 186 31.36 -4.87 -25.42
N HIS A 187 30.33 -4.72 -24.57
CA HIS A 187 30.06 -3.45 -23.88
C HIS A 187 29.46 -3.67 -22.48
N GLU A 188 29.54 -2.63 -21.63
CA GLU A 188 29.19 -2.71 -20.20
C GLU A 188 27.73 -3.08 -19.92
N ASN A 189 26.81 -2.72 -20.83
CA ASN A 189 25.38 -2.98 -20.74
C ASN A 189 24.96 -4.23 -21.53
N SER A 190 25.92 -5.09 -21.89
CA SER A 190 25.64 -6.28 -22.68
C SER A 190 24.57 -7.17 -22.02
N PRO A 191 23.66 -7.76 -22.81
CA PRO A 191 22.84 -8.88 -22.36
C PRO A 191 23.71 -10.02 -21.81
N VAL A 192 23.13 -10.78 -20.89
CA VAL A 192 23.85 -11.85 -20.18
C VAL A 192 23.19 -13.20 -20.41
N GLU A 193 24.01 -14.25 -20.42
CA GLU A 193 23.52 -15.63 -20.42
C GLU A 193 23.57 -16.21 -19.00
N LEU A 194 22.58 -17.04 -18.65
CA LEU A 194 22.62 -17.80 -17.38
C LEU A 194 23.42 -19.10 -17.53
N LYS A 195 23.49 -19.65 -18.74
CA LYS A 195 24.28 -20.85 -19.01
C LYS A 195 25.75 -20.48 -18.93
N GLY A 196 26.53 -21.26 -18.20
CA GLY A 196 27.96 -21.00 -18.01
C GLY A 196 28.26 -19.87 -17.03
N LEU A 197 27.28 -19.42 -16.23
CA LEU A 197 27.55 -18.54 -15.10
C LEU A 197 28.56 -19.17 -14.14
N VAL A 198 29.35 -18.33 -13.47
CA VAL A 198 30.33 -18.76 -12.47
C VAL A 198 29.98 -18.11 -11.13
N ASP A 199 29.83 -18.96 -10.11
CA ASP A 199 29.56 -18.53 -8.73
C ASP A 199 30.87 -18.31 -7.98
N VAL A 200 31.14 -17.05 -7.63
CA VAL A 200 32.32 -16.61 -6.87
C VAL A 200 31.96 -16.16 -5.45
N THR A 201 30.78 -16.52 -4.95
CA THR A 201 30.28 -16.10 -3.62
C THR A 201 31.24 -16.51 -2.50
N HIS A 202 31.82 -17.69 -2.60
CA HIS A 202 32.74 -18.24 -1.60
C HIS A 202 34.07 -17.47 -1.48
N CYS A 203 34.38 -16.60 -2.44
CA CYS A 203 35.57 -15.77 -2.43
C CYS A 203 35.43 -14.51 -1.54
N ALA A 204 34.26 -14.31 -0.93
CA ALA A 204 34.02 -13.17 -0.06
C ALA A 204 34.67 -13.39 1.30
N ASP A 205 35.39 -12.39 1.79
CA ASP A 205 35.94 -12.39 3.14
C ASP A 205 34.95 -11.80 4.15
N ARG A 206 35.32 -11.94 5.44
CA ARG A 206 34.54 -11.39 6.56
C ARG A 206 34.48 -9.87 6.61
N TYR A 207 35.24 -9.17 5.77
CA TYR A 207 35.33 -7.72 5.71
C TYR A 207 34.52 -7.14 4.54
N GLY A 208 33.71 -7.96 3.87
CA GLY A 208 32.88 -7.52 2.76
C GLY A 208 33.68 -7.31 1.48
N THR A 209 34.79 -8.03 1.29
CA THR A 209 35.58 -7.93 0.06
C THR A 209 35.66 -9.27 -0.68
N LEU A 210 35.50 -9.24 -2.00
CA LEU A 210 35.69 -10.38 -2.91
C LEU A 210 37.08 -10.33 -3.55
N ARG A 211 37.74 -11.50 -3.62
CA ARG A 211 39.01 -11.71 -4.36
C ARG A 211 38.95 -12.99 -5.16
N PHE A 212 39.01 -12.89 -6.48
CA PHE A 212 38.97 -14.06 -7.36
C PHE A 212 39.68 -13.77 -8.68
N THR A 213 40.07 -14.83 -9.38
CA THR A 213 40.57 -14.74 -10.76
C THR A 213 39.38 -14.86 -11.71
N ILE A 214 39.20 -13.86 -12.57
CA ILE A 214 38.20 -13.86 -13.62
C ILE A 214 38.56 -14.98 -14.62
N PRO A 215 37.65 -15.92 -14.93
CA PRO A 215 37.92 -16.95 -15.94
C PRO A 215 38.09 -16.36 -17.34
N PRO A 216 38.78 -17.04 -18.27
CA PRO A 216 38.88 -16.61 -19.66
C PRO A 216 37.50 -16.27 -20.26
N GLY A 217 37.39 -15.11 -20.90
CA GLY A 217 36.13 -14.65 -21.50
C GLY A 217 35.73 -13.25 -21.03
N ARG A 218 34.46 -12.92 -21.26
CA ARG A 218 33.87 -11.61 -20.99
C ARG A 218 32.68 -11.78 -20.06
N TRP A 219 32.65 -10.99 -19.00
CA TRP A 219 31.74 -11.22 -17.89
C TRP A 219 31.11 -9.93 -17.40
N VAL A 220 29.81 -9.97 -17.17
CA VAL A 220 29.11 -9.00 -16.34
C VAL A 220 29.11 -9.51 -14.91
N PHE A 221 29.56 -8.69 -13.98
CA PHE A 221 29.63 -9.06 -12.57
C PHE A 221 28.44 -8.51 -11.79
N VAL A 222 27.67 -9.41 -11.18
CA VAL A 222 26.47 -9.07 -10.41
C VAL A 222 26.57 -9.69 -9.02
N VAL A 223 26.23 -8.91 -8.01
CA VAL A 223 26.04 -9.40 -6.64
C VAL A 223 24.58 -9.26 -6.23
N LEU A 224 24.07 -10.30 -5.59
CA LEU A 224 22.76 -10.35 -4.96
C LEU A 224 22.97 -10.28 -3.45
N PHE A 225 22.27 -9.38 -2.79
CA PHE A 225 22.41 -9.15 -1.35
C PHE A 225 21.07 -8.81 -0.73
N LYS A 226 20.89 -9.22 0.51
CA LYS A 226 19.70 -8.96 1.33
C LYS A 226 19.94 -7.75 2.20
N ARG A 227 19.02 -6.79 2.18
CA ARG A 227 19.08 -5.59 3.03
C ARG A 227 17.68 -5.05 3.33
N ARG A 228 17.61 -4.03 4.19
CA ARG A 228 16.36 -3.27 4.38
C ARG A 228 15.99 -2.53 3.09
N LEU A 229 14.71 -2.62 2.73
CA LEU A 229 14.11 -1.95 1.56
C LEU A 229 13.83 -0.49 1.89
N TYR A 230 14.87 0.32 1.97
CA TYR A 230 14.71 1.77 2.12
C TYR A 230 15.54 2.52 1.07
N ASP A 231 16.86 2.55 1.21
CA ASP A 231 17.70 3.35 0.30
C ASP A 231 17.65 2.83 -1.14
N ALA A 232 17.66 3.77 -2.08
CA ALA A 232 17.55 3.52 -3.52
C ALA A 232 16.29 2.74 -3.95
N THR A 233 15.22 2.78 -3.15
CA THR A 233 13.92 2.17 -3.47
C THR A 233 12.79 3.20 -3.46
N HIS A 234 11.60 2.79 -3.88
CA HIS A 234 10.39 3.60 -3.76
C HIS A 234 10.14 4.11 -2.32
N CYS A 235 10.55 3.36 -1.29
CA CYS A 235 10.36 3.74 0.11
C CYS A 235 10.99 5.10 0.46
N MET A 236 12.16 5.39 -0.13
CA MET A 236 12.88 6.66 0.05
C MET A 236 12.30 7.79 -0.81
N LEU A 237 11.62 7.46 -1.91
CA LEU A 237 11.09 8.41 -2.89
C LEU A 237 9.56 8.57 -2.81
N SER A 238 8.91 7.97 -1.81
CA SER A 238 7.45 7.96 -1.69
C SER A 238 6.91 9.39 -1.68
N TYR A 239 5.94 9.65 -2.55
CA TYR A 239 5.32 10.97 -2.70
C TYR A 239 4.64 11.45 -1.42
N SER A 240 4.05 10.53 -0.64
CA SER A 240 3.36 10.90 0.59
C SER A 240 4.34 11.34 1.66
N GLU A 241 5.34 10.50 1.95
CA GLU A 241 6.49 10.80 2.79
C GLU A 241 7.52 9.67 2.68
N PRO A 242 8.84 9.98 2.64
CA PRO A 242 9.87 8.97 2.77
C PRO A 242 9.72 8.20 4.08
N ARG A 243 9.49 6.89 4.01
CA ARG A 243 9.27 6.05 5.20
C ARG A 243 9.74 4.61 4.95
N ARG A 244 10.21 3.97 6.02
CA ARG A 244 10.52 2.53 6.06
C ARG A 244 9.24 1.71 6.09
N TYR A 245 9.15 0.68 5.26
CA TYR A 245 7.93 -0.11 5.13
C TYR A 245 7.95 -1.31 6.07
N ILE A 246 6.77 -1.76 6.48
CA ILE A 246 6.64 -3.02 7.21
C ILE A 246 6.66 -4.19 6.22
N ASN A 247 7.17 -5.33 6.67
CA ASN A 247 7.06 -6.60 5.98
C ASN A 247 5.67 -7.18 6.28
N LEU A 248 4.89 -7.44 5.23
CA LEU A 248 3.55 -8.03 5.32
C LEU A 248 3.55 -9.54 5.06
N LEU A 249 4.73 -10.15 4.86
CA LEU A 249 4.94 -11.57 4.59
C LEU A 249 5.52 -12.32 5.79
#